data_AF-A0A923L9V2-F1
#
_entry.id   AF-A0A923L9V2-F1
#
_cell.length_a   1.000
_cell.length_b   1.000
_cell.length_c   1.000
_cell.angle_alpha   90.00
_cell.angle_beta   90.00
_cell.angle_gamma   90.00
#
_symmetry.space_group_name_H-M   'P 1'
#
loop_
_entity.id
_entity.type
_entity.pdbx_description
1 polymer ?
#
loop_
_entity_poly.entity_id
_entity_poly.type
_entity_poly.pdbx_seq_one_letter_code
_entity_poly.pdbx_strand_id
1 'polypeptide(L)'
;MRKTILYRRIRSGLTILCILLLAVVLVTPGVLQLLYRADSKVALGHAKSVRMAMQAAGAEQYGRGSAFSDVSGQGGVAEGIYEEILLLSKAPGDFWILQMDPDGYRVREFLYRENEYTVWYDADAEKTYRVYHNSDMIDTGE
;
A
#
# COMPACT_ATOMS: atom_id res chain seq x y z
N MET A 1 20.22 -12.40 -60.49
CA MET A 1 19.92 -11.14 -59.75
C MET A 1 18.65 -11.16 -58.87
N ARG A 2 17.65 -12.04 -59.07
CA ARG A 2 16.37 -12.01 -58.31
C ARG A 2 16.47 -12.53 -56.84
N LYS A 3 17.39 -13.47 -56.56
CA LYS A 3 17.55 -14.10 -55.24
C LYS A 3 18.10 -13.16 -54.16
N THR A 4 18.93 -12.18 -54.51
CA THR A 4 19.54 -11.23 -53.56
C THR A 4 18.53 -10.22 -53.02
N ILE A 5 17.50 -9.88 -53.78
CA ILE A 5 16.42 -8.96 -53.37
C ILE A 5 15.50 -9.63 -52.36
N LEU A 6 15.17 -10.91 -52.58
CA LEU A 6 14.34 -11.71 -51.65
C LEU A 6 15.05 -11.93 -50.31
N TYR A 7 16.34 -12.28 -50.34
CA TYR A 7 17.15 -12.48 -49.14
C TYR A 7 17.29 -11.18 -48.33
N ARG A 8 17.41 -10.04 -49.01
CA ARG A 8 17.45 -8.71 -48.37
C ARG A 8 16.12 -8.39 -47.67
N ARG A 9 14.97 -8.73 -48.27
CA ARG A 9 13.65 -8.55 -47.63
C ARG A 9 13.42 -9.47 -46.45
N ILE A 10 13.82 -10.74 -46.54
CA ILE A 10 13.72 -11.69 -45.43
C ILE A 10 14.61 -11.23 -44.26
N ARG A 11 15.85 -10.82 -44.55
CA ARG A 11 16.78 -10.30 -43.53
C ARG A 11 16.25 -9.02 -42.88
N SER A 12 15.70 -8.09 -43.66
CA SER A 12 15.07 -6.87 -43.12
C SER A 12 13.84 -7.18 -42.26
N GLY A 13 12.99 -8.11 -42.69
CA GLY A 13 11.84 -8.57 -41.89
C GLY A 13 12.28 -9.21 -40.58
N LEU A 14 13.34 -10.03 -40.61
CA LEU A 14 13.90 -10.66 -39.42
C LEU A 14 14.49 -9.62 -38.45
N THR A 15 15.20 -8.60 -38.94
CA THR A 15 15.69 -7.52 -38.07
C THR A 15 14.56 -6.69 -37.48
N ILE A 16 13.50 -6.40 -38.23
CA ILE A 16 12.34 -5.66 -37.70
C ILE A 16 11.64 -6.48 -36.62
N LEU A 17 11.45 -7.79 -36.85
CA LEU A 17 10.88 -8.70 -35.85
C LEU A 17 11.76 -8.77 -34.59
N CYS A 18 13.08 -8.85 -34.76
CA CYS A 18 14.04 -8.91 -33.65
C CYS A 18 14.04 -7.61 -32.83
N ILE A 19 13.98 -6.45 -33.49
CA ILE A 19 13.86 -5.13 -32.83
C ILE A 19 12.52 -5.01 -32.09
N LEU A 20 11.43 -5.49 -32.69
CA LEU A 20 10.11 -5.47 -32.07
C LEU A 20 10.06 -6.33 -30.81
N LEU A 21 10.68 -7.52 -30.85
CA LEU A 21 10.81 -8.42 -29.69
C LEU A 21 11.66 -7.78 -28.58
N LEU A 22 12.79 -7.15 -28.93
CA LEU A 22 13.64 -6.42 -28.00
C LEU A 22 12.90 -5.25 -27.34
N ALA A 23 12.10 -4.51 -28.12
CA ALA A 23 11.30 -3.41 -27.61
C ALA A 23 10.25 -3.89 -26.61
N VAL A 24 9.58 -5.02 -26.86
CA VAL A 24 8.62 -5.61 -25.91
C VAL A 24 9.32 -5.98 -24.60
N VAL A 25 10.48 -6.65 -24.66
CA VAL A 25 11.26 -7.05 -23.47
C VAL A 25 11.68 -5.85 -22.63
N LEU A 26 12.05 -4.72 -23.26
CA LEU A 26 12.42 -3.49 -22.58
C LEU A 26 11.22 -2.77 -21.93
N VAL A 27 10.02 -2.90 -22.49
CA VAL A 27 8.80 -2.25 -21.98
C VAL A 27 8.16 -3.03 -20.83
N THR A 28 8.26 -4.37 -20.82
CA THR A 28 7.73 -5.23 -19.75
C THR A 28 8.12 -4.80 -18.32
N PRO A 29 9.40 -4.53 -17.99
CA PRO A 29 9.77 -4.09 -16.64
C PRO A 29 9.18 -2.70 -16.29
N GLY A 30 8.95 -1.84 -17.28
CA GLY A 30 8.32 -0.53 -17.07
C GLY A 30 6.83 -0.63 -16.75
N VAL A 31 6.12 -1.59 -17.35
CA VAL A 31 4.69 -1.80 -17.08
C VAL A 31 4.46 -2.38 -15.68
N LEU A 32 5.30 -3.32 -15.22
CA LEU A 32 5.23 -3.80 -13.84
C LEU A 32 5.42 -2.67 -12.83
N GLN A 33 6.43 -1.79 -13.02
CA GLN A 33 6.65 -0.65 -12.13
C GLN A 33 5.45 0.32 -12.08
N LEU A 34 4.71 0.47 -13.19
CA LEU A 34 3.51 1.31 -13.23
C LEU A 34 2.32 0.64 -12.52
N LEU A 35 2.14 -0.67 -12.67
CA LEU A 35 1.12 -1.43 -11.95
C LEU A 35 1.37 -1.39 -10.44
N TYR A 36 2.61 -1.61 -10.00
CA TYR A 36 2.96 -1.49 -8.58
C TYR A 36 2.70 -0.09 -8.01
N ARG A 37 2.85 0.97 -8.82
CA ARG A 37 2.51 2.35 -8.42
C ARG A 37 1.00 2.61 -8.37
N ALA A 38 0.21 1.88 -9.14
CA ALA A 38 -1.25 2.00 -9.08
C ALA A 38 -1.76 1.30 -7.82
N ASP A 39 -1.32 0.08 -7.56
CA ASP A 39 -1.80 -0.74 -6.44
C ASP A 39 -1.35 -0.18 -5.09
N SER A 40 -0.13 0.35 -5.00
CA SER A 40 0.34 1.07 -3.80
C SER A 40 -0.48 2.32 -3.47
N LYS A 41 -1.00 3.03 -4.49
CA LYS A 41 -1.88 4.18 -4.28
C LYS A 41 -3.26 3.77 -3.77
N VAL A 42 -3.75 2.61 -4.19
CA VAL A 42 -5.02 2.04 -3.69
C VAL A 42 -4.88 1.67 -2.22
N ALA A 43 -3.82 0.93 -1.86
CA ALA A 43 -3.53 0.59 -0.46
C ALA A 43 -3.34 1.83 0.43
N LEU A 44 -2.68 2.87 -0.08
CA LEU A 44 -2.58 4.16 0.62
C LEU A 44 -3.94 4.85 0.79
N GLY A 45 -4.82 4.74 -0.19
CA GLY A 45 -6.19 5.24 -0.11
C GLY A 45 -6.98 4.58 1.01
N HIS A 46 -6.90 3.25 1.10
CA HIS A 46 -7.52 2.47 2.17
C HIS A 46 -6.91 2.78 3.55
N ALA A 47 -5.59 2.91 3.66
CA ALA A 47 -4.95 3.33 4.91
C ALA A 47 -5.42 4.72 5.37
N LYS A 48 -5.63 5.66 4.44
CA LYS A 48 -6.18 6.98 4.76
C LYS A 48 -7.63 6.93 5.23
N SER A 49 -8.46 6.05 4.64
CA SER A 49 -9.85 5.87 5.10
C SER A 49 -9.88 5.24 6.49
N VAL A 50 -9.01 4.27 6.78
CA VAL A 50 -8.82 3.69 8.12
C VAL A 50 -8.44 4.78 9.12
N ARG A 51 -7.47 5.65 8.82
CA ARG A 51 -7.12 6.77 9.71
C ARG A 51 -8.31 7.70 9.98
N MET A 52 -9.09 8.04 8.95
CA MET A 52 -10.27 8.90 9.13
C MET A 52 -11.32 8.22 10.02
N ALA A 53 -11.56 6.93 9.82
CA ALA A 53 -12.45 6.14 10.67
C ALA A 53 -11.96 6.07 12.12
N MET A 54 -10.66 5.85 12.34
CA MET A 54 -10.05 5.91 13.68
C MET A 54 -10.25 7.28 14.35
N GLN A 55 -10.08 8.38 13.61
CA GLN A 55 -10.29 9.73 14.17
C GLN A 55 -11.76 10.01 14.49
N ALA A 56 -12.69 9.51 13.67
CA ALA A 56 -14.12 9.61 13.94
C ALA A 56 -14.50 8.81 15.20
N ALA A 57 -14.09 7.54 15.27
CA ALA A 57 -14.32 6.69 16.43
C ALA A 57 -13.68 7.27 17.70
N GLY A 58 -12.44 7.76 17.63
CA GLY A 58 -11.79 8.42 18.76
C GLY A 58 -12.52 9.68 19.24
N ALA A 59 -13.04 10.51 18.32
CA ALA A 59 -13.84 11.68 18.66
C ALA A 59 -15.20 11.31 19.30
N GLU A 60 -15.85 10.26 18.82
CA GLU A 60 -17.09 9.75 19.41
C GLU A 60 -16.86 9.20 20.81
N GLN A 61 -15.80 8.40 21.01
CA GLN A 61 -15.46 7.86 22.33
C GLN A 61 -15.07 8.97 23.31
N TYR A 62 -14.37 10.01 22.85
CA TYR A 62 -14.08 11.20 23.66
C TYR A 62 -15.37 11.90 24.11
N GLY A 63 -16.34 12.08 23.20
CA GLY A 63 -17.64 12.67 23.53
C GLY A 63 -18.49 11.82 24.48
N ARG A 64 -18.32 10.50 24.45
CA ARG A 64 -18.99 9.55 25.36
C ARG A 64 -18.23 9.32 26.68
N GLY A 65 -16.99 9.79 26.80
CA GLY A 65 -16.13 9.56 27.96
C GLY A 65 -15.72 8.09 28.15
N SER A 66 -15.72 7.31 27.07
CA SER A 66 -15.42 5.87 27.06
C SER A 66 -14.02 5.61 26.49
N ALA A 67 -13.34 4.55 26.91
CA ALA A 67 -11.98 4.28 26.45
C ALA A 67 -11.96 3.85 24.98
N PHE A 68 -11.12 4.50 24.16
CA PHE A 68 -10.90 4.12 22.76
C PHE A 68 -9.80 3.06 22.61
N SER A 69 -8.72 3.18 23.38
CA SER A 69 -7.58 2.26 23.37
C SER A 69 -7.73 1.17 24.43
N ASP A 70 -7.52 -0.08 24.02
CA ASP A 70 -7.39 -1.22 24.93
C ASP A 70 -6.26 -2.14 24.46
N VAL A 71 -5.27 -2.37 25.33
CA VAL A 71 -4.07 -3.15 25.01
C VAL A 71 -4.40 -4.64 24.87
N SER A 72 -5.47 -5.12 25.52
CA SER A 72 -5.96 -6.50 25.33
C SER A 72 -6.82 -6.69 24.09
N GLY A 73 -7.29 -5.61 23.48
CA GLY A 73 -8.22 -5.64 22.36
C GLY A 73 -7.54 -5.83 20.99
N GLN A 74 -8.32 -6.29 20.01
CA GLN A 74 -7.81 -6.47 18.65
C GLN A 74 -7.33 -5.14 18.07
N GLY A 75 -6.11 -5.11 17.54
CA GLY A 75 -5.53 -3.90 16.97
C GLY A 75 -5.21 -2.78 17.98
N GLY A 76 -5.29 -3.05 19.29
CA GLY A 76 -5.04 -2.08 20.35
C GLY A 76 -6.22 -1.14 20.66
N VAL A 77 -7.43 -1.49 20.22
CA VAL A 77 -8.65 -0.71 20.48
C VAL A 77 -9.63 -1.47 21.35
N ALA A 78 -10.53 -0.74 22.02
CA ALA A 78 -11.61 -1.31 22.80
C ALA A 78 -12.53 -2.23 21.94
N GLU A 79 -13.19 -3.18 22.60
CA GLU A 79 -14.06 -4.16 21.95
C GLU A 79 -15.14 -3.50 21.07
N GLY A 80 -15.34 -4.00 19.86
CA GLY A 80 -16.30 -3.47 18.88
C GLY A 80 -15.80 -2.28 18.05
N ILE A 81 -14.82 -1.51 18.56
CA ILE A 81 -14.24 -0.36 17.84
C ILE A 81 -13.43 -0.83 16.64
N TYR A 82 -12.80 -2.01 16.74
CA TYR A 82 -12.04 -2.59 15.64
C TYR A 82 -12.93 -2.84 14.41
N GLU A 83 -14.03 -3.56 14.60
CA GLU A 83 -14.98 -3.85 13.52
C GLU A 83 -15.67 -2.59 13.00
N GLU A 84 -15.98 -1.63 13.87
CA GLU A 84 -16.57 -0.35 13.49
C GLU A 84 -15.64 0.44 12.54
N ILE A 85 -14.34 0.52 12.87
CA ILE A 85 -13.35 1.20 12.02
C ILE A 85 -13.21 0.48 10.67
N LEU A 86 -13.18 -0.85 10.64
CA LEU A 86 -13.14 -1.60 9.38
C LEU A 86 -14.41 -1.38 8.53
N LEU A 87 -15.58 -1.39 9.16
CA LEU A 87 -16.85 -1.16 8.49
C LEU A 87 -16.93 0.25 7.89
N LEU A 88 -16.52 1.27 8.65
CA LEU A 88 -16.52 2.67 8.23
C LEU A 88 -15.50 2.94 7.12
N SER A 89 -14.30 2.37 7.24
CA SER A 89 -13.21 2.57 6.28
C SER A 89 -13.43 1.83 4.95
N LYS A 90 -14.28 0.78 4.95
CA LYS A 90 -14.50 -0.15 3.83
C LYS A 90 -13.18 -0.70 3.27
N ALA A 91 -12.16 -0.78 4.11
CA ALA A 91 -10.85 -1.28 3.77
C ALA A 91 -10.87 -2.82 3.91
N PRO A 92 -10.38 -3.58 2.91
CA PRO A 92 -10.40 -5.04 2.97
C PRO A 92 -9.24 -5.63 3.79
N GLY A 93 -8.28 -4.79 4.23
CA GLY A 93 -7.12 -5.20 5.01
C GLY A 93 -7.30 -5.02 6.52
N ASP A 94 -6.27 -5.41 7.25
CA ASP A 94 -6.20 -5.32 8.71
C ASP A 94 -5.35 -4.12 9.15
N PHE A 95 -5.60 -3.60 10.35
CA PHE A 95 -4.77 -2.56 10.95
C PHE A 95 -4.34 -2.90 12.39
N TRP A 96 -3.27 -2.25 12.83
CA TRP A 96 -2.76 -2.31 14.20
C TRP A 96 -2.29 -0.92 14.65
N ILE A 97 -2.74 -0.47 15.82
CA ILE A 97 -2.25 0.75 16.44
C ILE A 97 -0.94 0.44 17.16
N LEU A 98 0.08 1.26 16.92
CA LEU A 98 1.40 1.13 17.53
C LEU A 98 1.58 2.17 18.64
N GLN A 99 1.09 3.39 18.39
CA GLN A 99 1.20 4.47 19.35
C GLN A 99 -0.04 5.34 19.36
N MET A 100 -0.51 5.63 20.56
CA MET A 100 -1.57 6.61 20.83
C MET A 100 -0.97 7.90 21.38
N ASP A 101 -1.71 9.00 21.26
CA ASP A 101 -1.46 10.21 22.01
C ASP A 101 -1.69 9.97 23.51
N PRO A 102 -1.08 10.80 24.39
CA PRO A 102 -1.27 10.70 25.83
C PRO A 102 -2.73 10.84 26.28
N ASP A 103 -3.59 11.45 25.45
CA ASP A 103 -5.02 11.56 25.71
C ASP A 103 -5.76 10.22 25.55
N GLY A 104 -5.18 9.25 24.83
CA GLY A 104 -5.79 7.95 24.59
C GLY A 104 -6.92 7.93 23.56
N TYR A 105 -7.12 9.04 22.82
CA TYR A 105 -8.19 9.16 21.81
C TYR A 105 -7.68 9.42 20.40
N ARG A 106 -6.41 9.79 20.24
CA ARG A 106 -5.80 10.00 18.93
C ARG A 106 -4.71 8.99 18.65
N VAL A 107 -4.74 8.43 17.45
CA VAL A 107 -3.71 7.52 16.95
C VAL A 107 -2.56 8.35 16.38
N ARG A 108 -1.34 8.15 16.92
CA ARG A 108 -0.11 8.76 16.40
C ARG A 108 0.58 7.88 15.38
N GLU A 109 0.59 6.57 15.63
CA GLU A 109 1.27 5.62 14.78
C GLU A 109 0.42 4.36 14.60
N PHE A 110 0.23 3.93 13.35
CA PHE A 110 -0.46 2.69 13.03
C PHE A 110 0.08 2.03 11.77
N LEU A 111 -0.14 0.74 11.69
CA LEU A 111 0.16 -0.09 10.53
C LEU A 111 -1.14 -0.56 9.89
N TYR A 112 -1.23 -0.48 8.56
CA TYR A 112 -2.30 -1.07 7.77
C TYR A 112 -1.70 -2.05 6.78
N ARG A 113 -2.24 -3.26 6.68
CA ARG A 113 -1.76 -4.28 5.75
C ARG A 113 -2.89 -4.81 4.89
N GLU A 114 -2.64 -4.80 3.59
CA GLU A 114 -3.56 -5.31 2.59
C GLU A 114 -2.76 -5.98 1.47
N ASN A 115 -3.09 -7.25 1.18
CA ASN A 115 -2.38 -8.04 0.18
C ASN A 115 -0.85 -8.04 0.43
N GLU A 116 -0.05 -7.60 -0.55
CA GLU A 116 1.41 -7.48 -0.46
C GLU A 116 1.86 -6.08 0.00
N TYR A 117 0.94 -5.20 0.39
CA TYR A 117 1.23 -3.83 0.78
C TYR A 117 1.08 -3.64 2.28
N THR A 118 2.08 -2.98 2.87
CA THR A 118 2.05 -2.53 4.25
C THR A 118 2.21 -1.01 4.27
N VAL A 119 1.24 -0.31 4.83
CA VAL A 119 1.26 1.14 5.00
C VAL A 119 1.57 1.45 6.46
N TRP A 120 2.70 2.13 6.67
CA TRP A 120 3.07 2.70 7.95
C TRP A 120 2.62 4.15 8.00
N TYR A 121 1.90 4.52 9.05
CA TYR A 121 1.55 5.91 9.35
C TYR A 121 2.25 6.34 10.62
N ASP A 122 2.93 7.49 10.55
CA ASP A 122 3.58 8.15 11.68
C ASP A 122 3.26 9.64 11.60
N ALA A 123 2.53 10.16 12.60
CA ALA A 123 2.09 11.55 12.65
C ALA A 123 3.25 12.55 12.78
N ASP A 124 4.39 12.14 13.33
CA ASP A 124 5.55 12.98 13.64
C ASP A 124 6.67 12.88 12.60
N ALA A 125 6.62 11.88 11.72
CA ALA A 125 7.56 11.75 10.63
C ALA A 125 7.40 12.84 9.54
N GLU A 126 8.54 13.22 8.95
CA GLU A 126 8.59 14.10 7.76
C GLU A 126 7.76 13.53 6.59
N LYS A 127 7.75 12.20 6.44
CA LYS A 127 6.84 11.46 5.55
C LYS A 127 5.83 10.69 6.38
N THR A 128 4.64 11.26 6.50
CA THR A 128 3.56 10.75 7.34
C THR A 128 3.03 9.38 6.93
N TYR A 129 3.17 9.01 5.64
CA TYR A 129 2.80 7.68 5.15
C TYR A 129 3.95 7.07 4.39
N ARG A 130 4.26 5.81 4.69
CA ARG A 130 5.25 5.01 3.98
C ARG A 130 4.57 3.71 3.55
N VAL A 131 4.60 3.42 2.25
CA VAL A 131 4.02 2.20 1.68
C VAL A 131 5.16 1.27 1.31
N TYR A 132 5.15 0.09 1.92
CA TYR A 132 6.09 -0.99 1.68
C TYR A 132 5.40 -2.06 0.85
N HIS A 133 6.14 -2.65 -0.06
CA HIS A 133 5.73 -3.85 -0.78
C HIS A 133 6.52 -5.03 -0.21
N ASN A 134 5.86 -6.17 0.01
CA ASN A 134 6.37 -7.33 0.77
C ASN A 134 7.68 -7.95 0.22
N SER A 135 8.16 -7.49 -0.94
CA SER A 135 9.40 -7.95 -1.56
C SER A 135 10.66 -7.22 -1.08
N ASP A 136 10.56 -6.12 -0.32
CA ASP A 136 11.70 -5.23 -0.03
C ASP A 136 12.03 -5.02 1.46
N MET A 137 11.36 -5.71 2.39
CA MET A 137 11.69 -5.55 3.82
C MET A 137 12.75 -6.56 4.28
N ILE A 138 14.02 -6.16 4.14
CA ILE A 138 15.13 -6.77 4.88
C ILE A 138 15.51 -5.80 6.01
N ASP A 139 15.08 -6.14 7.21
CA ASP A 139 15.51 -5.47 8.44
C ASP A 139 16.87 -6.04 8.86
N THR A 140 17.90 -5.20 8.83
CA THR A 140 19.24 -5.52 9.35
C THR A 140 19.37 -4.80 10.68
N GLY A 141 18.78 -5.38 11.71
CA GLY A 141 18.84 -4.87 13.07
C GLY A 141 20.23 -5.04 13.68
N GLU A 142 21.20 -4.22 13.25
CA GLU A 142 22.40 -3.91 14.03
C GLU A 142 22.36 -2.46 14.54
#